data_AF-A0A7K3GPW7-F1
#
_entry.id   AF-A0A7K3GPW7-F1
#
_cell.length_a   1.000
_cell.length_b   1.000
_cell.length_c   1.000
_cell.angle_alpha   90.00
_cell.angle_beta   90.00
_cell.angle_gamma   90.00
#
_symmetry.space_group_name_H-M   'P 1'
#
loop_
_entity.id
_entity.type
_entity.pdbx_description
1 polymer ?
#
loop_
_entity_poly.entity_id
_entity_poly.type
_entity_poly.pdbx_seq_one_letter_code
_entity_poly.pdbx_strand_id
1 'polypeptide(L)'
;MAGYGGFAGFVLLRARAHRLLLAAALLTVLLTTAVLTALTAYSGAVGDAALRHALADPRNAADTALVVKADVPEEGREQADRTVREGARDTFGGLPVTVREMARSGAYSLPGTLRPPGERSGDPDLTYFAALDPAQVRVTEGRLPRDGAGGSGGAVEVALPTTAAERLDVGTGA
;
A
#
# COMPACT_ATOMS: atom_id res chain seq x y z
N MET A 1 49.96 -46.19 13.33
CA MET A 1 50.75 -44.94 13.39
C MET A 1 49.93 -43.86 14.06
N ALA A 2 50.15 -43.68 15.36
CA ALA A 2 49.58 -42.61 16.16
C ALA A 2 50.52 -41.40 16.07
N GLY A 3 50.01 -40.23 15.66
CA GLY A 3 50.89 -39.09 15.36
C GLY A 3 50.31 -37.70 15.53
N TYR A 4 49.13 -37.52 16.16
CA TYR A 4 48.55 -36.18 16.39
C TYR A 4 48.18 -35.88 17.86
N GLY A 5 48.15 -36.89 18.74
CA GLY A 5 47.80 -36.71 20.15
C GLY A 5 48.86 -35.96 20.97
N GLY A 6 50.15 -36.14 20.66
CA GLY A 6 51.26 -35.46 21.35
C GLY A 6 51.35 -33.96 21.04
N PHE A 7 51.09 -33.57 19.79
CA PHE A 7 51.07 -32.16 19.38
C PHE A 7 49.90 -31.40 19.99
N ALA A 8 48.71 -32.01 20.04
CA ALA A 8 47.54 -31.42 20.70
C ALA A 8 47.78 -31.21 22.21
N GLY A 9 48.40 -32.18 22.89
CA GLY A 9 48.75 -32.08 24.31
C GLY A 9 49.79 -31.00 24.62
N PHE A 10 50.82 -30.84 23.77
CA PHE A 10 51.85 -29.81 23.94
C PHE A 10 51.30 -28.40 23.67
N VAL A 11 50.40 -28.26 22.69
CA VAL A 11 49.68 -27.00 22.42
C VAL A 11 48.77 -26.64 23.58
N LEU A 12 48.07 -27.60 24.20
CA LEU A 12 47.23 -27.38 25.39
C LEU A 12 48.03 -26.99 26.65
N LEU A 13 49.23 -27.55 26.84
CA LEU A 13 50.12 -27.13 27.95
C LEU A 13 50.70 -25.73 27.71
N ARG A 14 51.11 -25.42 26.46
CA ARG A 14 51.67 -24.11 26.09
C ARG A 14 50.59 -23.01 26.03
N ALA A 15 49.36 -23.37 25.71
CA ALA A 15 48.15 -22.54 25.81
C ALA A 15 47.91 -22.05 27.25
N ARG A 16 48.22 -22.87 28.26
CA ARG A 16 48.05 -22.51 29.67
C ARG A 16 49.08 -21.47 30.15
N ALA A 17 50.25 -21.40 29.51
CA ALA A 17 51.25 -20.36 29.77
C ALA A 17 50.92 -19.01 29.09
N HIS A 18 50.11 -19.02 28.03
CA HIS A 18 49.73 -17.82 27.26
C HIS A 18 48.21 -17.61 27.17
N ARG A 19 47.47 -17.83 28.28
CA ARG A 19 46.00 -17.71 28.34
C ARG A 19 45.50 -16.35 27.87
N LEU A 20 46.27 -15.29 28.12
CA LEU A 20 45.95 -13.93 27.67
C LEU A 20 45.99 -13.81 26.14
N LEU A 21 46.95 -14.46 25.46
CA LEU A 21 47.04 -14.43 23.99
C LEU A 21 45.92 -15.23 23.34
N LEU A 22 45.55 -16.38 23.92
CA LEU A 22 44.42 -17.17 23.44
C LEU A 22 43.08 -16.49 23.70
N ALA A 23 42.90 -15.87 24.87
CA ALA A 23 41.72 -15.08 25.17
C ALA A 23 41.60 -13.89 24.21
N ALA A 24 42.70 -13.19 23.94
CA ALA A 24 42.72 -12.10 22.97
C ALA A 24 42.36 -12.60 21.56
N ALA A 25 42.94 -13.71 21.10
CA ALA A 25 42.62 -14.28 19.79
C ALA A 25 41.16 -14.76 19.69
N LEU A 26 40.61 -15.37 20.76
CA LEU A 26 39.19 -15.73 20.79
C LEU A 26 38.29 -14.50 20.80
N LEU A 27 38.66 -13.45 21.55
CA LEU A 27 37.92 -12.20 21.63
C LEU A 27 37.94 -11.45 20.29
N THR A 28 39.05 -11.45 19.57
CA THR A 28 39.13 -10.84 18.24
C THR A 28 38.29 -11.60 17.22
N VAL A 29 38.33 -12.94 17.23
CA VAL A 29 37.47 -13.75 16.35
C VAL A 29 36.00 -13.52 16.67
N LEU A 30 35.62 -13.57 17.95
CA LEU A 30 34.24 -13.36 18.38
C LEU A 30 33.74 -11.96 18.05
N LEU A 31 34.57 -10.92 18.25
CA LEU A 31 34.26 -9.55 17.86
C LEU A 31 34.05 -9.44 16.35
N THR A 32 34.93 -10.06 15.55
CA THR A 32 34.83 -10.04 14.09
C THR A 32 33.54 -10.71 13.63
N THR A 33 33.22 -11.88 14.17
CA THR A 33 31.98 -12.58 13.85
C THR A 33 30.76 -11.76 14.25
N ALA A 34 30.74 -11.20 15.46
CA ALA A 34 29.63 -10.36 15.92
C ALA A 34 29.42 -9.14 15.02
N VAL A 35 30.50 -8.47 14.60
CA VAL A 35 30.43 -7.33 13.67
C VAL A 35 29.88 -7.75 12.31
N LEU A 36 30.37 -8.85 11.74
CA LEU A 36 29.88 -9.36 10.45
C LEU A 36 28.40 -9.75 10.53
N THR A 37 28.00 -10.47 11.59
CA THR A 37 26.60 -10.83 11.84
C THR A 37 25.72 -9.60 12.01
N ALA A 38 26.16 -8.60 12.78
CA ALA A 38 25.41 -7.36 12.97
C ALA A 38 25.28 -6.57 11.66
N LEU A 39 26.34 -6.49 10.86
CA LEU A 39 26.30 -5.81 9.57
C LEU A 39 25.33 -6.50 8.60
N THR A 40 25.37 -7.83 8.52
CA THR A 40 24.42 -8.60 7.69
C THR A 40 22.98 -8.43 8.17
N ALA A 41 22.73 -8.51 9.48
CA ALA A 41 21.40 -8.30 10.05
C ALA A 41 20.89 -6.87 9.79
N TYR A 42 21.76 -5.87 9.94
CA TYR A 42 21.44 -4.47 9.66
C TYR A 42 21.11 -4.25 8.18
N SER A 43 21.92 -4.76 7.25
CA SER A 43 21.64 -4.65 5.81
C SER A 43 20.32 -5.30 5.43
N GLY A 44 19.97 -6.45 6.02
CA GLY A 44 18.67 -7.09 5.82
C GLY A 44 17.51 -6.24 6.35
N ALA A 45 17.63 -5.75 7.59
CA ALA A 45 16.59 -4.95 8.22
C ALA A 45 16.36 -3.60 7.52
N VAL A 46 17.42 -2.93 7.08
CA VAL A 46 17.34 -1.66 6.33
C VAL A 46 16.78 -1.88 4.93
N GLY A 47 17.17 -2.96 4.25
CA GLY A 47 16.63 -3.29 2.93
C GLY A 47 15.12 -3.54 2.98
N ASP A 48 14.66 -4.34 3.95
CA ASP A 48 13.24 -4.60 4.15
C ASP A 48 12.46 -3.33 4.57
N ALA A 49 13.03 -2.51 5.46
CA ALA A 49 12.42 -1.24 5.84
C ALA A 49 12.35 -0.26 4.67
N ALA A 50 13.39 -0.18 3.83
CA ALA A 50 13.41 0.66 2.64
C ALA A 50 12.40 0.19 1.60
N LEU A 51 12.26 -1.13 1.39
CA LEU A 51 11.24 -1.69 0.50
C LEU A 51 9.82 -1.36 1.01
N ARG A 52 9.55 -1.61 2.31
CA ARG A 52 8.26 -1.26 2.91
C ARG A 52 7.96 0.22 2.82
N HIS A 53 8.97 1.08 3.04
CA HIS A 53 8.82 2.52 2.91
C HIS A 53 8.54 2.95 1.47
N ALA A 54 9.27 2.40 0.49
CA ALA A 54 9.08 2.70 -0.93
C ALA A 54 7.70 2.26 -1.42
N LEU A 55 7.22 1.09 -1.00
CA LEU A 55 5.88 0.59 -1.33
C LEU A 55 4.75 1.33 -0.60
N ALA A 56 5.01 1.86 0.60
CA ALA A 56 4.05 2.67 1.35
C ALA A 56 3.95 4.11 0.82
N ASP A 57 4.96 4.59 0.08
CA ASP A 57 4.90 5.90 -0.56
C ASP A 57 3.76 5.92 -1.61
N PRO A 58 2.74 6.77 -1.44
CA PRO A 58 1.59 6.85 -2.35
C PRO A 58 1.98 7.11 -3.81
N ARG A 59 3.15 7.71 -4.06
CA ARG A 59 3.65 7.98 -5.41
C ARG A 59 4.10 6.71 -6.14
N ASN A 60 4.67 5.74 -5.42
CA ASN A 60 5.16 4.48 -6.00
C ASN A 60 4.12 3.35 -5.88
N ALA A 61 3.18 3.47 -4.94
CA ALA A 61 2.09 2.52 -4.76
C ALA A 61 1.21 2.42 -6.02
N ALA A 62 1.00 3.54 -6.73
CA ALA A 62 0.27 3.57 -7.99
C ALA A 62 0.97 2.77 -9.10
N ASP A 63 2.30 2.80 -9.15
CA ASP A 63 3.10 2.11 -10.18
C ASP A 63 3.17 0.58 -9.96
N THR A 64 2.78 0.10 -8.77
CA THR A 64 2.77 -1.33 -8.42
C THR A 64 1.35 -1.91 -8.45
N ALA A 65 0.33 -1.10 -8.71
CA ALA A 65 -1.07 -1.51 -8.68
C ALA A 65 -1.57 -1.98 -10.06
N LEU A 66 -2.22 -3.15 -10.11
CA LEU A 66 -2.97 -3.59 -11.29
C LEU A 66 -4.36 -2.94 -11.28
N VAL A 67 -4.61 -2.02 -12.20
CA VAL A 67 -5.91 -1.37 -12.36
C VAL A 67 -6.69 -2.02 -13.49
N VAL A 68 -7.79 -2.70 -13.16
CA VAL A 68 -8.73 -3.27 -14.13
C VAL A 68 -9.96 -2.38 -14.24
N LYS A 69 -10.34 -2.03 -15.48
CA LYS A 69 -11.55 -1.25 -15.78
C LYS A 69 -12.39 -2.02 -16.77
N ALA A 70 -13.67 -2.18 -16.46
CA ALA A 70 -14.65 -2.78 -17.35
C ALA A 70 -16.01 -2.15 -17.10
N ASP A 71 -16.77 -1.91 -18.17
CA ASP A 71 -18.17 -1.54 -18.07
C ASP A 71 -18.98 -2.83 -17.90
N VAL A 72 -19.47 -3.06 -16.68
CA VAL A 72 -20.16 -4.30 -16.31
C VAL A 72 -21.61 -3.97 -15.90
N PRO A 73 -22.62 -4.60 -16.53
CA PRO A 73 -24.00 -4.46 -16.10
C PRO A 73 -24.19 -5.00 -14.68
N GLU A 74 -25.24 -4.56 -13.99
CA GLU A 74 -25.44 -4.87 -12.56
C GLU A 74 -25.45 -6.38 -12.29
N GLU A 75 -26.11 -7.16 -13.15
CA GLU A 75 -26.23 -8.61 -13.03
C GLU A 75 -24.88 -9.34 -13.19
N GLY A 76 -23.90 -8.70 -13.85
CA GLY A 76 -22.59 -9.26 -14.14
C GLY A 76 -21.51 -8.93 -13.11
N ARG A 77 -21.79 -8.04 -12.15
CA ARG A 77 -20.75 -7.49 -11.24
C ARG A 77 -20.08 -8.56 -10.38
N GLU A 78 -20.86 -9.45 -9.78
CA GLU A 78 -20.32 -10.53 -8.93
C GLU A 78 -19.42 -11.48 -9.74
N GLN A 79 -19.81 -11.81 -10.97
CA GLN A 79 -18.99 -12.63 -11.84
C GLN A 79 -17.69 -11.94 -12.23
N ALA A 80 -17.76 -10.64 -12.57
CA ALA A 80 -16.58 -9.86 -12.90
C ALA A 80 -15.61 -9.73 -11.72
N ASP A 81 -16.09 -9.46 -10.50
CA ASP A 81 -15.25 -9.39 -9.30
C ASP A 81 -14.54 -10.73 -9.04
N ARG A 82 -15.26 -11.86 -9.14
CA ARG A 82 -14.64 -13.19 -9.01
C ARG A 82 -13.54 -13.42 -10.05
N THR A 83 -13.82 -13.13 -11.31
CA THR A 83 -12.85 -13.28 -12.40
C THR A 83 -11.62 -12.40 -12.20
N VAL A 84 -11.79 -11.15 -11.75
CA VAL A 84 -10.65 -10.26 -11.44
C VAL A 84 -9.84 -10.78 -10.26
N ARG A 85 -10.48 -11.29 -9.20
CA ARG A 85 -9.78 -11.86 -8.04
C ARG A 85 -9.00 -13.12 -8.39
N GLU A 86 -9.57 -14.01 -9.20
CA GLU A 86 -8.89 -15.21 -9.69
C GLU A 86 -7.70 -14.84 -10.58
N GLY A 87 -7.93 -14.00 -11.60
CA GLY A 87 -6.88 -13.54 -12.51
C GLY A 87 -5.75 -12.81 -11.79
N ALA A 88 -6.05 -12.04 -10.75
CA ALA A 88 -5.03 -11.38 -9.92
C ALA A 88 -4.17 -12.39 -9.16
N ARG A 89 -4.77 -13.41 -8.52
CA ARG A 89 -4.00 -14.44 -7.78
C ARG A 89 -3.06 -15.21 -8.70
N ASP A 90 -3.54 -15.54 -9.89
CA ASP A 90 -2.75 -16.27 -10.90
C ASP A 90 -1.61 -15.40 -11.43
N THR A 91 -1.90 -14.14 -11.76
CA THR A 91 -0.91 -13.18 -12.29
C THR A 91 0.23 -12.92 -11.29
N PHE A 92 -0.10 -12.78 -10.01
CA PHE A 92 0.90 -12.53 -8.96
C PHE A 92 1.49 -13.81 -8.36
N GLY A 93 1.25 -14.98 -8.95
CA GLY A 93 1.92 -16.24 -8.58
C GLY A 93 1.70 -16.66 -7.12
N GLY A 94 0.53 -16.34 -6.55
CA GLY A 94 0.21 -16.65 -5.15
C GLY A 94 0.76 -15.69 -4.10
N LEU A 95 1.39 -14.58 -4.51
CA LEU A 95 1.72 -13.49 -3.57
C LEU A 95 0.43 -12.88 -2.99
N PRO A 96 0.48 -12.32 -1.75
CA PRO A 96 -0.67 -11.64 -1.16
C PRO A 96 -1.14 -10.48 -2.04
N VAL A 97 -2.32 -10.62 -2.65
CA VAL A 97 -2.95 -9.59 -3.46
C VAL A 97 -4.24 -9.10 -2.81
N THR A 98 -4.43 -7.78 -2.80
CA THR A 98 -5.66 -7.14 -2.32
C THR A 98 -6.38 -6.54 -3.51
N VAL A 99 -7.53 -7.11 -3.85
CA VAL A 99 -8.44 -6.56 -4.87
C VAL A 99 -9.52 -5.73 -4.18
N ARG A 100 -9.65 -4.48 -4.62
CA ARG A 100 -10.67 -3.53 -4.15
C ARG A 100 -11.56 -3.14 -5.31
N GLU A 101 -12.86 -3.13 -5.05
CA GLU A 101 -13.85 -2.67 -6.00
C GLU A 101 -14.00 -1.15 -5.90
N MET A 102 -14.15 -0.49 -7.05
CA MET A 102 -14.54 0.91 -7.12
C MET A 102 -15.57 1.05 -8.23
N ALA A 103 -16.83 1.19 -7.86
CA ALA A 103 -17.90 1.44 -8.82
C ALA A 103 -17.83 2.91 -9.25
N ARG A 104 -17.85 3.15 -10.57
CA ARG A 104 -17.92 4.48 -11.16
C ARG A 104 -19.11 4.54 -12.11
N SER A 105 -19.89 5.60 -12.03
CA SER A 105 -20.97 5.83 -12.99
C SER A 105 -20.41 6.11 -14.38
N GLY A 106 -21.26 5.96 -15.39
CA GLY A 106 -21.05 6.64 -16.67
C GLY A 106 -21.05 8.16 -16.51
N ALA A 107 -20.76 8.86 -17.60
CA ALA A 107 -20.85 10.31 -17.61
C ALA A 107 -22.28 10.77 -17.29
N TYR A 108 -22.42 11.59 -16.27
CA TYR A 108 -23.68 12.19 -15.86
C TYR A 108 -23.69 13.66 -16.28
N SER A 109 -24.71 14.08 -17.03
CA SER A 109 -24.89 15.48 -17.36
C SER A 109 -25.46 16.25 -16.17
N LEU A 110 -24.77 17.31 -15.76
CA LEU A 110 -25.29 18.22 -14.75
C LEU A 110 -26.55 18.92 -15.27
N PRO A 111 -27.57 19.12 -14.42
CA PRO A 111 -28.80 19.78 -14.84
C PRO A 111 -28.51 21.19 -15.38
N GLY A 112 -28.85 21.44 -16.65
CA GLY A 112 -28.63 22.74 -17.29
C GLY A 112 -29.39 23.91 -16.66
N THR A 113 -30.39 23.63 -15.80
CA THR A 113 -31.08 24.62 -14.97
C THR A 113 -30.16 25.30 -13.96
N LEU A 114 -29.10 24.63 -13.52
CA LEU A 114 -28.09 25.18 -12.62
C LEU A 114 -27.11 26.11 -13.36
N ARG A 115 -27.09 26.09 -14.70
CA ARG A 115 -26.18 26.90 -15.49
C ARG A 115 -26.73 28.32 -15.72
N PRO A 116 -25.88 29.36 -15.71
CA PRO A 116 -26.27 30.72 -16.08
C PRO A 116 -26.94 30.76 -17.48
N PRO A 117 -27.96 31.61 -17.70
CA PRO A 117 -28.68 31.65 -18.98
C PRO A 117 -27.81 31.81 -20.23
N GLY A 118 -26.70 32.55 -20.13
CA GLY A 118 -25.78 32.79 -21.25
C GLY A 118 -24.80 31.64 -21.54
N GLU A 119 -24.70 30.65 -20.67
CA GLU A 119 -23.74 29.54 -20.78
C GLU A 119 -24.43 28.20 -21.11
N ARG A 120 -25.76 28.19 -21.22
CA ARG A 120 -26.57 27.03 -21.63
C ARG A 120 -26.36 26.71 -23.12
N SER A 121 -25.17 26.21 -23.44
CA SER A 121 -24.80 25.61 -24.71
C SER A 121 -25.46 24.23 -24.88
N GLY A 122 -25.44 23.71 -26.11
CA GLY A 122 -25.85 22.33 -26.41
C GLY A 122 -24.89 21.26 -25.87
N ASP A 123 -23.75 21.65 -25.30
CA ASP A 123 -22.79 20.75 -24.65
C ASP A 123 -22.98 20.75 -23.11
N PRO A 124 -23.43 19.64 -22.51
CA PRO A 124 -23.68 19.55 -21.08
C PRO A 124 -22.38 19.35 -20.29
N ASP A 125 -22.31 19.93 -19.08
CA ASP A 125 -21.19 19.67 -18.18
C ASP A 125 -21.31 18.24 -17.67
N LEU A 126 -20.26 17.45 -17.85
CA LEU A 126 -20.25 16.06 -17.45
C LEU A 126 -19.53 15.91 -16.11
N THR A 127 -20.16 15.15 -15.22
CA THR A 127 -19.56 14.68 -13.97
C THR A 127 -19.63 13.16 -13.89
N TYR A 128 -18.90 12.59 -12.94
CA TYR A 128 -18.94 11.17 -12.64
C TYR A 128 -19.14 11.01 -11.15
N PHE A 129 -19.97 10.04 -10.78
CA PHE A 129 -20.09 9.58 -9.41
C PHE A 129 -19.26 8.33 -9.22
N ALA A 130 -18.69 8.17 -8.04
CA ALA A 130 -17.97 6.97 -7.65
C ALA A 130 -18.39 6.55 -6.25
N ALA A 131 -18.53 5.26 -6.04
CA ALA A 131 -18.67 4.66 -4.72
C ALA A 131 -17.28 4.23 -4.25
N LEU A 132 -16.73 4.96 -3.29
CA LEU A 132 -15.44 4.68 -2.68
C LEU A 132 -15.64 3.92 -1.36
N ASP A 133 -14.75 2.95 -1.09
CA ASP A 133 -14.71 2.28 0.20
C ASP A 133 -14.43 3.29 1.33
N PRO A 134 -15.34 3.46 2.32
CA PRO A 134 -15.16 4.36 3.45
C PRO A 134 -13.85 4.13 4.22
N ALA A 135 -13.31 2.91 4.23
CA ALA A 135 -12.05 2.59 4.88
C ALA A 135 -10.83 3.11 4.10
N GLN A 136 -11.00 3.49 2.83
CA GLN A 136 -9.94 3.99 1.95
C GLN A 136 -9.99 5.51 1.74
N VAL A 137 -10.96 6.18 2.37
CA VAL A 137 -11.10 7.64 2.30
C VAL A 137 -10.97 8.25 3.68
N ARG A 138 -10.45 9.47 3.73
CA ARG A 138 -10.37 10.26 4.96
C ARG A 138 -11.20 11.51 4.80
N VAL A 139 -12.15 11.70 5.71
CA VAL A 139 -12.91 12.95 5.82
C VAL A 139 -11.98 14.03 6.37
N THR A 140 -11.76 15.08 5.59
CA THR A 140 -11.04 16.28 6.04
C THR A 140 -11.96 17.27 6.72
N GLU A 141 -13.20 17.36 6.23
CA GLU A 141 -14.21 18.31 6.68
C GLU A 141 -15.62 17.70 6.59
N GLY A 142 -16.50 18.07 7.52
CA GLY A 142 -17.88 17.59 7.56
C GLY A 142 -18.03 16.11 7.94
N ARG A 143 -18.87 15.39 7.20
CA ARG A 143 -19.25 14.00 7.49
C ARG A 143 -19.46 13.21 6.19
N LEU A 144 -19.29 11.89 6.24
CA LEU A 144 -19.61 11.03 5.11
C LEU A 144 -21.12 11.06 4.78
N PRO A 145 -21.49 10.88 3.50
CA PRO A 145 -22.87 10.65 3.08
C PRO A 145 -23.49 9.49 3.85
N ARG A 146 -24.75 9.62 4.27
CA ARG A 146 -25.46 8.52 4.93
C ARG A 146 -25.99 7.52 3.91
N ASP A 147 -25.93 6.24 4.27
CA ASP A 147 -26.58 5.19 3.48
C ASP A 147 -28.07 5.49 3.30
N GLY A 148 -28.53 5.46 2.05
CA GLY A 148 -29.93 5.74 1.70
C GLY A 148 -30.34 7.22 1.75
N ALA A 149 -29.41 8.16 1.98
CA ALA A 149 -29.70 9.58 1.86
C ALA A 149 -30.17 9.93 0.43
N GLY A 150 -31.35 10.51 0.32
CA GLY A 150 -32.04 10.76 -0.95
C GLY A 150 -33.21 9.81 -1.24
N GLY A 151 -33.39 8.74 -0.45
CA GLY A 151 -34.61 7.94 -0.47
C GLY A 151 -35.83 8.77 -0.06
N SER A 152 -36.99 8.52 -0.70
CA SER A 152 -38.26 9.27 -0.54
C SER A 152 -38.28 10.72 -1.05
N GLY A 153 -37.47 11.04 -2.07
CA GLY A 153 -37.50 12.35 -2.74
C GLY A 153 -36.65 13.43 -2.07
N GLY A 154 -35.81 13.06 -1.11
CA GLY A 154 -34.80 13.94 -0.54
C GLY A 154 -33.61 14.16 -1.48
N ALA A 155 -32.77 15.15 -1.16
CA ALA A 155 -31.51 15.34 -1.86
C ALA A 155 -30.54 14.19 -1.58
N VAL A 156 -29.88 13.69 -2.63
CA VAL A 156 -28.81 12.70 -2.50
C VAL A 156 -27.58 13.38 -1.92
N GLU A 157 -27.04 12.82 -0.84
CA GLU A 157 -25.79 13.30 -0.23
C GLU A 157 -24.59 12.76 -1.02
N VAL A 158 -23.64 13.63 -1.35
CA VAL A 158 -22.41 13.27 -2.09
C VAL A 158 -21.20 13.92 -1.42
N ALA A 159 -20.10 13.17 -1.30
CA ALA A 159 -18.83 13.71 -0.84
C ALA A 159 -18.06 14.35 -2.00
N LEU A 160 -17.40 15.48 -1.74
CA LEU A 160 -16.55 16.17 -2.71
C LEU A 160 -15.07 15.86 -2.45
N PRO A 161 -14.26 15.56 -3.49
CA PRO A 161 -12.81 15.55 -3.34
C PRO A 161 -12.32 16.93 -2.89
N THR A 162 -11.33 16.98 -1.99
CA THR A 162 -10.78 18.24 -1.47
C THR A 162 -10.35 19.19 -2.58
N THR A 163 -9.71 18.68 -3.64
CA THR A 163 -9.29 19.47 -4.80
C THR A 163 -10.45 20.07 -5.60
N ALA A 164 -11.61 19.40 -5.61
CA ALA A 164 -12.82 19.93 -6.24
C ALA A 164 -13.47 20.99 -5.33
N ALA A 165 -13.53 20.74 -4.02
CA ALA A 165 -14.08 21.68 -3.04
C ALA A 165 -13.30 23.01 -3.04
N GLU A 166 -11.96 22.96 -3.03
CA GLU A 166 -11.08 24.12 -3.11
C GLU A 166 -11.29 24.93 -4.40
N ARG A 167 -11.47 24.26 -5.54
CA ARG A 167 -11.72 24.93 -6.83
C ARG A 167 -13.09 25.59 -6.92
N LEU A 168 -14.06 25.03 -6.21
CA LEU A 168 -15.42 25.54 -6.15
C LEU A 168 -15.64 26.51 -4.99
N ASP A 169 -14.62 26.74 -4.16
CA ASP A 169 -14.68 27.56 -2.94
C ASP A 169 -15.84 27.14 -2.01
N VAL A 170 -16.04 25.84 -1.86
CA VAL A 170 -17.09 25.26 -1.00
C VAL A 170 -16.48 24.63 0.25
N GLY A 171 -17.10 24.89 1.40
CA GLY A 171 -16.69 24.36 2.70
C GLY A 171 -17.89 23.83 3.49
N THR A 172 -17.61 23.21 4.64
CA THR A 172 -18.70 22.67 5.46
C THR A 172 -19.61 23.80 5.98
N GLY A 173 -20.91 23.72 5.68
CA GLY A 173 -21.91 24.68 6.17
C GLY A 173 -22.00 25.99 5.38
N ALA A 174 -21.32 26.08 4.24
CA ALA A 174 -21.41 27.18 3.27
C ALA A 174 -22.36 26.85 2.12
#